data_AF-A0A382B0F2-F1
#
_entry.id   AF-A0A382B0F2-F1
#
_cell.length_a   1.000
_cell.length_b   1.000
_cell.length_c   1.000
_cell.angle_alpha   90.00
_cell.angle_beta   90.00
_cell.angle_gamma   90.00
#
_symmetry.space_group_name_H-M   'P 1'
#
loop_
_entity.id
_entity.type
_entity.pdbx_description
1 polymer ?
#
loop_
_entity_poly.entity_id
_entity_poly.type
_entity_poly.pdbx_seq_one_letter_code
_entity_poly.pdbx_strand_id
1 'polypeptide(L)'
;LKFSNTIKYLSILSIILLTGMNCSSVRDNRVHRQFPKQLFSVQDGRIISPGGNVTALKGCNLGNWLVLEMWMLDQVTDKHHDQYTFESVLEERFGND
;
A
#
# COMPACT_ATOMS: atom_id res chain seq x y z
N LEU A 1 51.32 -29.31 38.03
CA LEU A 1 49.98 -28.68 38.05
C LEU A 1 49.90 -27.26 37.46
N LYS A 2 50.97 -26.45 37.42
CA LYS A 2 50.89 -25.05 36.93
C LYS A 2 50.59 -24.91 35.42
N PHE A 3 51.11 -25.80 34.59
CA PHE A 3 50.95 -25.74 33.12
C PHE A 3 49.49 -25.90 32.64
N SER A 4 48.70 -26.76 33.30
CA SER A 4 47.29 -26.99 32.95
C SER A 4 46.42 -25.75 33.21
N ASN A 5 46.74 -24.99 34.27
CA ASN A 5 46.01 -23.78 34.59
C ASN A 5 46.30 -22.68 33.57
N THR A 6 47.55 -22.52 33.12
CA THR A 6 47.90 -21.51 32.10
C THR A 6 47.16 -21.74 30.79
N ILE A 7 47.05 -23.00 30.35
CA ILE A 7 46.32 -23.36 29.11
C ILE A 7 44.82 -23.08 29.26
N LYS A 8 44.23 -23.39 30.43
CA LYS A 8 42.82 -23.07 30.73
C LYS A 8 42.58 -21.56 30.72
N TYR A 9 43.47 -20.76 31.31
CA TYR A 9 43.33 -19.30 31.32
C TYR A 9 43.47 -18.70 29.92
N LEU A 10 44.37 -19.24 29.10
CA LEU A 10 44.50 -18.84 27.68
C LEU A 10 43.25 -19.20 26.86
N SER A 11 42.67 -20.38 27.07
CA SER A 11 41.44 -20.77 26.35
C SER A 11 40.24 -19.94 26.78
N ILE A 12 40.11 -19.63 28.08
CA ILE A 12 39.04 -18.78 28.61
C ILE A 12 39.18 -17.35 28.09
N LEU A 13 40.40 -16.81 28.03
CA LEU A 13 40.67 -15.47 27.49
C LEU A 13 40.30 -15.37 26.00
N SER A 14 40.57 -16.41 25.22
CA SER A 14 40.17 -16.49 23.81
C SER A 14 38.65 -16.51 23.63
N ILE A 15 37.92 -17.27 24.46
CA ILE A 15 36.45 -17.32 24.41
C ILE A 15 35.84 -15.96 24.79
N ILE A 16 36.42 -15.25 25.77
CA ILE A 16 35.98 -13.90 26.18
C ILE A 16 36.25 -12.89 25.05
N LEU A 17 37.38 -12.98 24.36
CA LEU A 17 37.69 -12.10 23.23
C LEU A 17 36.77 -12.37 22.01
N LEU A 18 36.44 -13.63 21.72
CA LEU A 18 35.51 -13.97 20.63
C LEU A 18 34.05 -13.59 20.92
N THR A 19 33.62 -13.65 22.19
CA THR A 19 32.26 -13.23 22.60
C THR A 19 32.14 -11.72 22.82
N GLY A 20 33.25 -11.05 23.16
CA GLY A 20 33.36 -9.60 23.33
C GLY A 20 33.36 -8.81 22.02
N MET A 21 33.63 -9.47 20.87
CA MET A 21 33.29 -8.97 19.54
C MET A 21 31.79 -9.11 19.28
N ASN A 22 30.99 -8.60 20.22
CA ASN A 22 29.59 -8.32 19.99
C ASN A 22 29.58 -7.37 18.79
N CYS A 23 29.06 -7.87 17.67
CA CYS A 23 28.83 -7.08 16.47
C CYS A 23 28.13 -5.82 16.96
N SER A 24 28.80 -4.67 16.86
CA SER A 24 28.11 -3.41 17.00
C SER A 24 27.11 -3.43 15.85
N SER A 25 25.90 -3.93 16.13
CA SER A 25 24.73 -3.66 15.32
C SER A 25 24.80 -2.17 15.15
N VAL A 26 25.10 -1.74 13.91
CA VAL A 26 24.95 -0.35 13.51
C VAL A 26 23.59 0.00 14.04
N ARG A 27 23.54 0.83 15.09
CA ARG A 27 22.28 1.34 15.61
C ARG A 27 21.69 2.04 14.40
N ASP A 28 20.72 1.39 13.79
CA ASP A 28 19.95 1.99 12.73
C ASP A 28 19.20 3.14 13.40
N ASN A 29 19.81 4.33 13.36
CA ASN A 29 19.19 5.59 13.74
C ASN A 29 18.12 5.99 12.71
N ARG A 30 17.52 5.03 12.00
CA ARG A 30 16.11 5.15 11.64
C ARG A 30 15.34 5.35 12.93
N VAL A 31 15.15 6.62 13.26
CA VAL A 31 13.91 7.11 13.85
C VAL A 31 12.83 6.30 13.16
N HIS A 32 12.26 5.31 13.86
CA HIS A 32 11.01 4.73 13.42
C HIS A 32 10.05 5.89 13.44
N ARG A 33 9.95 6.59 12.31
CA ARG A 33 8.76 7.33 11.93
C ARG A 33 7.71 6.23 11.90
N GLN A 34 7.10 5.98 13.06
CA GLN A 34 5.76 5.43 13.10
C GLN A 34 4.95 6.46 12.32
N PHE A 35 4.83 6.23 11.01
CA PHE A 35 3.72 6.80 10.29
C PHE A 35 2.52 6.40 11.12
N PRO A 36 1.67 7.36 11.52
CA PRO A 36 0.44 6.99 12.20
C PRO A 36 -0.16 5.89 11.35
N LYS A 37 -0.58 4.79 11.99
CA LYS A 37 -1.39 3.78 11.30
C LYS A 37 -2.41 4.63 10.53
N GLN A 38 -2.36 4.60 9.20
CA GLN A 38 -3.12 5.51 8.33
C GLN A 38 -4.24 4.76 7.62
N LEU A 39 -4.32 3.45 7.89
CA LEU A 39 -5.22 2.55 7.22
C LEU A 39 -6.49 2.37 8.02
N PHE A 40 -7.63 2.50 7.35
CA PHE A 40 -8.92 2.08 7.87
C PHE A 40 -8.98 0.56 7.94
N SER A 41 -9.67 0.02 8.94
CA SER A 41 -9.92 -1.43 9.06
C SER A 41 -11.40 -1.72 9.21
N VAL A 42 -11.75 -3.00 9.13
CA VAL A 42 -13.11 -3.48 9.40
C VAL A 42 -13.10 -4.34 10.66
N GLN A 43 -14.02 -4.07 11.58
CA GLN A 43 -14.23 -4.86 12.79
C GLN A 43 -15.74 -4.95 13.07
N ASP A 44 -16.25 -6.17 13.23
CA ASP A 44 -17.67 -6.44 13.52
C ASP A 44 -18.64 -5.69 12.58
N GLY A 45 -18.31 -5.67 11.28
CA GLY A 45 -19.10 -4.99 10.25
C GLY A 45 -19.02 -3.46 10.28
N ARG A 46 -18.13 -2.86 11.07
CA ARG A 46 -17.92 -1.41 11.20
C ARG A 46 -16.58 -1.00 10.63
N ILE A 47 -16.52 0.20 10.04
CA ILE A 47 -15.28 0.81 9.57
C ILE A 47 -14.61 1.50 10.76
N ILE A 48 -13.35 1.17 11.02
CA ILE A 48 -12.56 1.69 12.12
C ILE A 48 -11.50 2.61 11.54
N SER A 49 -11.46 3.85 12.03
CA SER A 49 -10.44 4.81 11.67
C SER A 49 -9.08 4.36 12.18
N PRO A 50 -8.01 4.91 11.64
CA PRO A 50 -6.69 4.54 12.14
C PRO A 50 -6.43 4.95 13.60
N GLY A 51 -7.21 5.90 14.12
CA GLY A 51 -7.24 6.28 15.54
C GLY A 51 -8.09 5.38 16.43
N GLY A 52 -8.67 4.29 15.89
CA GLY A 52 -9.48 3.32 16.64
C GLY A 52 -10.96 3.69 16.78
N ASN A 53 -11.44 4.73 16.11
CA ASN A 53 -12.83 5.19 16.23
C ASN A 53 -13.71 4.59 15.13
N VAL A 54 -14.94 4.19 15.46
CA VAL A 54 -15.94 3.82 14.46
C VAL A 54 -16.25 5.04 13.57
N THR A 55 -16.16 4.86 12.26
CA THR A 55 -16.35 5.92 11.26
C THR A 55 -17.56 5.62 10.39
N ALA A 56 -18.49 6.57 10.32
CA ALA A 56 -19.57 6.54 9.35
C ALA A 56 -19.14 7.27 8.07
N LEU A 57 -19.23 6.61 6.92
CA LEU A 57 -18.99 7.24 5.62
C LEU A 57 -20.23 8.03 5.22
N LYS A 58 -20.13 9.36 5.25
CA LYS A 58 -21.14 10.27 4.73
C LYS A 58 -20.60 10.88 3.45
N GLY A 59 -21.05 10.38 2.32
CA GLY A 59 -20.64 10.85 1.00
C GLY A 59 -21.82 10.92 0.04
N CYS A 60 -21.58 11.51 -1.12
CA CYS A 60 -22.44 11.41 -2.28
C CYS A 60 -21.70 10.66 -3.39
N ASN A 61 -22.46 10.07 -4.31
CA ASN A 61 -21.88 9.51 -5.51
C ASN A 61 -21.41 10.66 -6.39
N LEU A 62 -20.12 10.64 -6.76
CA LEU A 62 -19.63 11.42 -7.90
C LEU A 62 -19.91 10.59 -9.16
N GLY A 63 -20.93 10.99 -9.91
CA GLY A 63 -21.36 10.32 -11.13
C GLY A 63 -20.40 10.56 -12.31
N ASN A 64 -20.70 9.90 -13.43
CA ASN A 64 -20.04 10.07 -14.73
C ASN A 64 -18.55 9.71 -14.85
N TRP A 65 -17.85 9.36 -13.77
CA TRP A 65 -16.43 9.03 -13.85
C TRP A 65 -16.07 7.77 -14.64
N LEU A 66 -17.04 6.87 -14.85
CA LEU A 66 -16.89 5.67 -15.69
C LEU A 66 -17.78 5.71 -16.94
N VAL A 67 -18.46 6.83 -17.18
CA VAL A 67 -19.27 7.00 -18.39
C VAL A 67 -18.33 7.47 -19.49
N LEU A 68 -18.25 6.72 -20.59
CA LEU A 68 -17.54 7.16 -21.78
C LEU A 68 -18.33 8.29 -22.44
N GLU A 69 -18.00 9.53 -22.07
CA GLU A 69 -18.53 10.72 -22.71
C GLU A 69 -17.98 10.87 -24.13
N MET A 70 -18.78 11.41 -25.05
CA MET A 70 -18.43 11.54 -26.47
C MET A 70 -17.13 12.32 -26.73
N TRP A 71 -16.79 13.30 -25.88
CA TRP A 71 -15.55 14.06 -26.00
C TRP A 71 -14.30 13.20 -25.77
N MET A 72 -14.40 12.12 -24.99
CA MET A 72 -13.28 11.20 -24.78
C MET A 72 -12.99 10.32 -26.00
N LEU A 73 -13.94 10.21 -26.93
CA LEU A 73 -13.82 9.38 -28.12
C LEU A 73 -13.42 10.19 -29.37
N ASP A 74 -13.20 11.51 -29.23
CA ASP A 74 -13.02 12.45 -30.35
C ASP A 74 -14.12 12.31 -31.42
N GLN A 75 -15.33 11.93 -30.98
CA GLN A 75 -16.47 11.71 -31.87
C GLN A 75 -17.39 12.92 -31.95
N VAL A 76 -17.15 13.98 -31.16
CA VAL A 76 -17.93 15.23 -31.22
C VAL A 76 -17.55 15.97 -32.51
N THR A 77 -18.21 15.56 -33.59
CA THR A 77 -18.06 16.11 -34.94
C THR A 77 -19.43 16.56 -35.44
N ASP A 78 -19.48 17.30 -36.54
CA ASP A 78 -20.76 17.71 -37.17
C ASP A 78 -21.70 16.52 -37.49
N LYS A 79 -21.15 15.30 -37.61
CA LYS A 79 -21.89 14.08 -37.90
C LYS A 79 -22.41 13.34 -36.66
N HIS A 80 -21.75 13.49 -35.51
CA HIS A 80 -22.08 12.80 -34.26
C HIS A 80 -22.02 13.82 -33.12
N HIS A 81 -22.99 14.72 -33.11
CA HIS A 81 -23.04 15.85 -32.17
C HIS A 81 -23.61 15.46 -30.80
N ASP A 82 -24.30 14.32 -30.72
CA ASP A 82 -24.82 13.75 -29.49
C ASP A 82 -24.74 12.21 -29.47
N GLN A 83 -24.89 11.65 -28.26
CA GLN A 83 -24.78 10.22 -28.03
C GLN A 83 -25.89 9.44 -28.74
N TYR A 84 -27.08 10.01 -28.84
CA TYR A 84 -28.22 9.40 -29.52
C TYR A 84 -27.93 9.17 -31.02
N THR A 85 -27.39 10.19 -31.69
CA THR A 85 -27.01 10.10 -33.11
C THR A 85 -25.90 9.07 -33.30
N PHE A 86 -24.91 9.06 -32.42
CA PHE A 86 -23.86 8.05 -32.45
C PHE A 86 -24.41 6.63 -32.30
N GLU A 87 -25.24 6.38 -31.30
CA GLU A 87 -25.87 5.07 -31.05
C GLU A 87 -26.75 4.64 -32.22
N SER A 88 -27.53 5.56 -32.81
CA SER A 88 -28.37 5.25 -33.98
C SER A 88 -27.56 4.77 -35.19
N VAL A 89 -26.35 5.32 -35.39
CA VAL A 89 -25.45 4.89 -36.48
C VAL A 89 -24.86 3.51 -36.19
N LEU A 90 -24.60 3.20 -34.93
CA LEU A 90 -24.17 1.85 -34.54
C LEU A 90 -25.30 0.85 -34.75
N GLU A 91 -26.52 1.18 -34.35
CA GLU A 91 -27.71 0.35 -34.55
C GLU A 91 -27.99 0.10 -36.04
N GLU A 92 -27.92 1.14 -36.89
CA GLU A 92 -28.07 0.98 -38.34
C GLU A 92 -27.03 0.02 -38.93
N ARG A 93 -25.78 0.07 -38.44
CA ARG A 93 -24.67 -0.74 -38.97
C ARG A 93 -24.66 -2.16 -38.47
N PHE A 94 -25.00 -2.37 -37.20
CA PHE A 94 -24.80 -3.63 -36.50
C PHE A 94 -26.11 -4.32 -36.09
N GLY A 95 -27.26 -3.64 -36.25
CA GLY A 95 -28.55 -4.09 -35.77
C GLY A 95 -28.79 -3.73 -34.31
N ASN A 96 -30.01 -4.00 -33.85
CA ASN A 96 -30.38 -3.97 -32.44
C ASN A 96 -30.71 -5.42 -32.02
N ASP A 97 -30.12 -5.90 -30.91
CA ASP A 97 -30.41 -7.21 -30.34
C ASP A 97 -31.71 -7.21 -29.53
#